data_AF-G5KDL0-F1
#
_entry.id   AF-G5KDL0-F1
#
_cell.length_a   1.000
_cell.length_b   1.000
_cell.length_c   1.000
_cell.angle_alpha   90.00
_cell.angle_beta   90.00
_cell.angle_gamma   90.00
#
_symmetry.space_group_name_H-M   'P 1'
#
loop_
_entity.id
_entity.type
_entity.pdbx_description
1 polymer ?
#
loop_
_entity_poly.entity_id
_entity_poly.type
_entity_poly.pdbx_seq_one_letter_code
_entity_poly.pdbx_strand_id
1 'polypeptide(L)'
;MINHKLILEVQCSHLSLERLLERQKGYNKEKYHTIWLLDRKLWLKNTLSQLQKQFLNFSKWLGFYCYEADIENNEIRLKYMIHEDIRGRVHYLTKSCSLTDNIYLLFRYPFMIGNILSLKIKISANMRQYIQQQLYFKNPKWLKKQEEAYLKGYNILLDCDKSYYPQVFPPHSKLDFCLIDQKLGEYYDKFKKFYCKEESKKQIQIVYSPCFYVKIK
;
A
#
# COMPACT_ATOMS: atom_id res chain seq x y z
N MET A 1 32.02 9.01 1.61
CA MET A 1 32.02 8.20 2.84
C MET A 1 30.66 8.43 3.53
N ILE A 2 29.69 7.51 3.37
CA ILE A 2 28.33 7.68 3.91
C ILE A 2 28.33 7.05 5.30
N ASN A 3 28.22 7.89 6.34
CA ASN A 3 28.37 7.46 7.72
C ASN A 3 27.23 6.49 8.11
N HIS A 4 27.63 5.27 8.46
CA HIS A 4 26.78 4.09 8.64
C HIS A 4 25.96 4.16 9.92
N LYS A 5 24.65 4.29 9.79
CA LYS A 5 23.70 4.21 10.90
C LYS A 5 22.42 3.52 10.41
N LEU A 6 22.55 2.27 9.98
CA LEU A 6 21.42 1.39 9.68
C LEU A 6 20.95 0.72 10.97
N ILE A 7 19.67 0.85 11.31
CA ILE A 7 19.04 0.11 12.39
C ILE A 7 18.11 -0.93 11.79
N LEU A 8 18.25 -2.18 12.22
CA LEU A 8 17.28 -3.23 11.96
C LEU A 8 16.44 -3.39 13.21
N GLU A 9 15.16 -3.02 13.15
CA GLU A 9 14.25 -3.11 14.29
C GLU A 9 13.22 -4.21 14.05
N VAL A 10 13.18 -5.19 14.95
CA VAL A 10 12.20 -6.27 14.91
C VAL A 10 11.02 -5.89 15.80
N GLN A 11 9.83 -5.76 15.22
CA GLN A 11 8.62 -5.46 15.97
C GLN A 11 7.80 -6.73 16.17
N CYS A 12 7.86 -7.28 17.39
CA CYS A 12 7.22 -8.56 17.74
C CYS A 12 5.81 -8.46 18.35
N SER A 13 5.40 -7.26 18.76
CA SER A 13 4.11 -7.05 19.45
C SER A 13 3.38 -5.83 18.87
N HIS A 14 2.10 -5.69 19.19
CA HIS A 14 1.39 -4.47 18.85
C HIS A 14 2.03 -3.26 19.55
N LEU A 15 2.40 -2.26 18.76
CA LEU A 15 2.89 -0.98 19.23
C LEU A 15 1.77 0.05 19.09
N SER A 16 1.58 0.92 20.10
CA SER A 16 0.72 2.09 19.90
C SER A 16 1.32 2.99 18.81
N LEU A 17 0.44 3.70 18.09
CA LEU A 17 0.88 4.62 17.04
C LEU A 17 1.79 5.73 17.60
N GLU A 18 1.49 6.23 18.79
CA GLU A 18 2.30 7.22 19.50
C GLU A 18 3.73 6.73 19.73
N ARG A 19 3.88 5.49 20.22
CA ARG A 19 5.19 4.92 20.51
C ARG A 19 5.99 4.60 19.24
N LEU A 20 5.32 4.26 18.14
CA LEU A 20 5.96 4.12 16.83
C LEU A 20 6.52 5.46 16.35
N LEU A 21 5.72 6.53 16.46
CA LEU A 21 6.12 7.88 16.08
C LEU A 21 7.28 8.40 16.96
N GLU A 22 7.25 8.16 18.26
CA GLU A 22 8.33 8.51 19.19
C GLU A 22 9.66 7.83 18.78
N ARG A 23 9.61 6.52 18.50
CA ARG A 23 10.78 5.77 18.04
C ARG A 23 11.33 6.33 16.74
N GLN A 24 10.46 6.53 15.76
CA GLN A 24 10.88 7.06 14.46
C GLN A 24 11.47 8.47 14.58
N LYS A 25 10.90 9.34 15.42
CA LYS A 25 11.48 10.66 15.73
C LYS A 25 12.87 10.54 16.35
N GLY A 26 13.07 9.59 17.27
CA GLY A 26 14.37 9.30 17.86
C GLY A 26 15.40 8.90 16.80
N TYR A 27 15.05 7.98 15.90
CA TYR A 27 15.94 7.55 14.81
C TYR A 27 16.26 8.68 13.83
N ASN A 28 15.25 9.46 13.44
CA ASN A 28 15.43 10.59 12.52
C ASN A 28 16.33 11.68 13.12
N LYS A 29 16.21 11.98 14.42
CA LYS A 29 17.06 12.96 15.12
C LYS A 29 18.55 12.57 15.04
N GLU A 30 18.83 11.28 15.19
CA GLU A 30 20.17 10.72 15.14
C GLU A 30 20.63 10.34 13.72
N LYS A 31 19.82 10.65 12.70
CA LYS A 31 20.02 10.36 11.27
C LYS A 31 20.24 8.87 10.98
N TYR A 32 19.58 8.00 11.73
CA TYR A 32 19.54 6.57 11.42
C TYR A 32 18.59 6.29 10.25
N HIS A 33 18.95 5.32 9.42
CA HIS A 33 18.03 4.68 8.49
C HIS A 33 17.49 3.42 9.16
N THR A 34 16.19 3.32 9.37
CA THR A 34 15.57 2.20 10.09
C THR A 34 14.85 1.26 9.13
N ILE A 35 15.21 -0.02 9.15
CA ILE A 35 14.47 -1.09 8.50
C ILE A 35 13.66 -1.82 9.58
N TRP A 36 12.34 -1.77 9.43
CA TRP A 36 11.41 -2.47 10.30
C TRP A 36 11.13 -3.88 9.77
N LEU A 37 11.40 -4.90 10.59
CA LEU A 37 11.04 -6.29 10.37
C LEU A 37 9.80 -6.63 11.18
N LEU A 38 8.71 -6.95 10.50
CA LEU A 38 7.42 -7.26 11.13
C LEU A 38 7.32 -8.74 11.48
N ASP A 39 7.02 -9.03 12.75
CA ASP A 39 6.65 -10.38 13.19
C ASP A 39 5.28 -10.79 12.64
N ARG A 40 4.99 -12.11 12.69
CA ARG A 40 3.76 -12.75 12.21
C ARG A 40 2.48 -12.04 12.61
N LYS A 41 2.40 -11.51 13.84
CA LYS A 41 1.19 -10.81 14.31
C LYS A 41 0.90 -9.51 13.55
N LEU A 42 1.92 -8.92 12.93
CA LEU A 42 1.87 -7.66 12.21
C LEU A 42 1.94 -7.80 10.68
N TRP A 43 2.16 -9.01 10.17
CA TRP A 43 2.16 -9.29 8.73
C TRP A 43 0.90 -8.80 8.04
N LEU A 44 1.03 -8.45 6.77
CA LEU A 44 -0.10 -8.03 5.95
C LEU A 44 -1.17 -9.12 5.92
N LYS A 45 -2.42 -8.71 6.10
CA LYS A 45 -3.59 -9.60 6.05
C LYS A 45 -4.41 -9.26 4.81
N ASN A 46 -5.65 -9.74 4.78
CA ASN A 46 -6.59 -9.42 3.71
C ASN A 46 -6.87 -7.92 3.61
N THR A 47 -6.81 -7.16 4.72
CA THR A 47 -6.99 -5.70 4.76
C THR A 47 -5.78 -5.04 5.44
N LEU A 48 -5.49 -3.79 5.07
CA LEU A 48 -4.45 -2.98 5.74
C LEU A 48 -5.05 -2.27 6.94
N SER A 49 -4.66 -2.69 8.14
CA SER A 49 -4.96 -1.97 9.38
C SER A 49 -4.23 -0.62 9.42
N GLN A 50 -4.74 0.30 10.25
CA GLN A 50 -4.13 1.61 10.44
C GLN A 50 -2.68 1.52 10.93
N LEU A 51 -2.38 0.53 11.79
CA LEU A 51 -1.01 0.26 12.26
C LEU A 51 -0.12 -0.28 11.14
N GLN A 52 -0.58 -1.27 10.37
CA GLN A 52 0.20 -1.81 9.24
C GLN A 52 0.55 -0.73 8.22
N LYS A 53 -0.36 0.22 7.96
CA LYS A 53 -0.08 1.38 7.11
C LYS A 53 1.12 2.17 7.60
N GLN A 54 1.32 2.30 8.92
CA GLN A 54 2.47 3.02 9.46
C GLN A 54 3.80 2.32 9.25
N PHE A 55 3.81 1.01 9.06
CA PHE A 55 5.03 0.26 8.74
C PHE A 55 5.35 0.22 7.24
N LEU A 56 4.51 0.81 6.40
CA LEU A 56 4.79 0.90 4.97
C LEU A 56 5.88 1.95 4.71
N ASN A 57 6.86 1.54 3.91
CA ASN A 57 7.85 2.40 3.29
C ASN A 57 7.46 2.66 1.82
N PHE A 58 8.17 3.55 1.15
CA PHE A 58 7.92 3.90 -0.23
C PHE A 58 9.19 4.00 -1.07
N SER A 59 9.16 3.42 -2.26
CA SER A 59 10.19 3.56 -3.28
C SER A 59 9.55 3.80 -4.64
N LYS A 60 10.15 4.69 -5.44
CA LYS A 60 9.66 4.96 -6.80
C LYS A 60 9.65 3.72 -7.71
N TRP A 61 10.52 2.74 -7.44
CA TRP A 61 10.64 1.51 -8.24
C TRP A 61 9.78 0.37 -7.71
N LEU A 62 9.53 0.31 -6.40
CA LEU A 62 8.76 -0.78 -5.78
C LEU A 62 7.33 -0.40 -5.39
N GLY A 63 6.99 0.88 -5.36
CA GLY A 63 5.77 1.36 -4.72
C GLY A 63 5.86 1.27 -3.21
N PHE A 64 4.71 1.04 -2.57
CA PHE A 64 4.65 0.76 -1.15
C PHE A 64 5.21 -0.63 -0.84
N TYR A 65 6.02 -0.72 0.21
CA TYR A 65 6.64 -1.97 0.63
C TYR A 65 6.83 -2.08 2.14
N CYS A 66 6.98 -3.29 2.64
CA CYS A 66 7.39 -3.58 4.03
C CYS A 66 8.13 -4.93 4.10
N TYR A 67 8.88 -5.14 5.18
CA TYR A 67 9.56 -6.40 5.45
C TYR A 67 8.85 -7.19 6.54
N GLU A 68 8.75 -8.49 6.33
CA GLU A 68 8.21 -9.46 7.28
C GLU A 68 9.32 -10.44 7.64
N ALA A 69 9.53 -10.68 8.94
CA ALA A 69 10.39 -11.74 9.43
C ALA A 69 9.57 -13.01 9.60
N ASP A 70 9.96 -14.07 8.91
CA ASP A 70 9.36 -15.41 8.98
C ASP A 70 10.34 -16.37 9.62
N ILE A 71 10.49 -16.24 10.94
CA ILE A 71 11.45 -17.01 11.74
C ILE A 71 11.17 -18.52 11.66
N GLU A 72 9.90 -18.91 11.57
CA GLU A 72 9.51 -20.34 11.47
C GLU A 72 10.01 -20.98 10.17
N ASN A 73 10.01 -20.22 9.07
CA ASN A 73 10.55 -20.68 7.79
C ASN A 73 12.00 -20.24 7.55
N ASN A 74 12.63 -19.59 8.55
CA ASN A 74 13.98 -19.05 8.47
C ASN A 74 14.17 -18.08 7.27
N GLU A 75 13.19 -17.20 7.01
CA GLU A 75 13.20 -16.29 5.86
C GLU A 75 12.85 -14.84 6.24
N ILE A 76 13.31 -13.89 5.41
CA ILE A 76 12.78 -12.53 5.36
C ILE A 76 12.00 -12.35 4.06
N ARG A 77 10.81 -11.76 4.16
CA ARG A 77 9.94 -11.50 3.01
C ARG A 77 9.76 -10.00 2.81
N LEU A 78 10.10 -9.53 1.62
CA LEU A 78 9.75 -8.19 1.16
C LEU A 78 8.39 -8.26 0.45
N LYS A 79 7.39 -7.59 1.03
CA LYS A 79 6.11 -7.29 0.39
C LYS A 79 6.25 -5.96 -0.32
N TYR A 80 5.95 -5.90 -1.60
CA TYR A 80 6.11 -4.69 -2.41
C TYR A 80 5.02 -4.58 -3.47
N MET A 81 4.94 -3.46 -4.18
CA MET A 81 3.81 -3.15 -5.06
C MET A 81 2.48 -3.29 -4.30
N ILE A 82 2.44 -2.86 -3.04
CA ILE A 82 1.28 -2.98 -2.17
C ILE A 82 0.19 -2.02 -2.65
N HIS A 83 -1.03 -2.54 -2.85
CA HIS A 83 -2.22 -1.82 -3.29
C HIS A 83 -3.45 -2.30 -2.50
N GLU A 84 -4.47 -1.45 -2.39
CA GLU A 84 -5.79 -1.78 -1.83
C GLU A 84 -6.84 -1.73 -2.94
N ASP A 85 -7.73 -2.72 -3.02
CA ASP A 85 -8.90 -2.63 -3.88
C ASP A 85 -10.05 -1.86 -3.22
N ILE A 86 -11.08 -1.54 -4.00
CA ILE A 86 -12.24 -0.76 -3.55
C ILE A 86 -13.01 -1.45 -2.40
N ARG A 87 -12.86 -2.78 -2.28
CA ARG A 87 -13.42 -3.62 -1.21
C ARG A 87 -12.50 -3.70 0.02
N GLY A 88 -11.33 -3.06 -0.04
CA GLY A 88 -10.33 -3.02 1.03
C GLY A 88 -9.33 -4.17 0.99
N ARG A 89 -9.37 -5.05 -0.02
CA ARG A 89 -8.44 -6.18 -0.08
C ARG A 89 -7.06 -5.72 -0.51
N VAL A 90 -6.04 -6.26 0.14
CA VAL A 90 -4.64 -5.93 -0.13
C VAL A 90 -4.09 -6.85 -1.21
N HIS A 91 -3.34 -6.27 -2.14
CA HIS A 91 -2.64 -6.97 -3.22
C HIS A 91 -1.17 -6.55 -3.22
N TYR A 92 -0.25 -7.49 -3.41
CA TYR A 92 1.19 -7.22 -3.42
C TYR A 92 1.97 -8.30 -4.18
N LEU A 93 3.21 -7.98 -4.52
CA LEU A 93 4.23 -8.96 -4.89
C LEU A 93 5.06 -9.34 -3.66
N THR A 94 5.65 -10.53 -3.66
CA THR A 94 6.53 -11.01 -2.59
C THR A 94 7.88 -11.41 -3.17
N LYS A 95 8.96 -11.04 -2.49
CA LYS A 95 10.30 -11.57 -2.70
C LYS A 95 10.82 -12.05 -1.35
N SER A 96 11.28 -13.29 -1.25
CA SER A 96 11.87 -13.83 -0.03
C SER A 96 13.37 -14.07 -0.17
N CYS A 97 14.05 -14.19 0.97
CA CYS A 97 15.44 -14.60 1.10
C CYS A 97 15.57 -15.41 2.39
N SER A 98 16.30 -16.53 2.37
CA SER A 98 16.65 -17.24 3.60
C SER A 98 17.51 -16.34 4.51
N LEU A 99 17.34 -16.49 5.82
CA LEU A 99 18.19 -15.88 6.83
C LEU A 99 19.62 -16.43 6.80
N THR A 100 19.83 -17.62 6.21
CA THR A 100 21.16 -18.18 5.97
C THR A 100 21.83 -17.64 4.71
N ASP A 101 21.07 -16.99 3.83
CA ASP A 101 21.58 -16.40 2.60
C ASP A 101 22.02 -14.94 2.82
N ASN A 102 22.49 -14.30 1.75
CA ASN A 102 22.86 -12.89 1.78
C ASN A 102 21.62 -11.97 1.83
N ILE A 103 21.08 -11.78 3.03
CA ILE A 103 19.92 -10.90 3.31
C ILE A 103 20.14 -9.43 2.92
N TYR A 104 21.39 -8.98 2.81
CA TYR A 104 21.70 -7.60 2.42
C TYR A 104 21.16 -7.27 1.02
N LEU A 105 21.10 -8.25 0.10
CA LEU A 105 20.54 -8.05 -1.22
C LEU A 105 19.05 -7.70 -1.16
N LEU A 106 18.31 -8.31 -0.23
CA LEU A 106 16.89 -8.04 -0.02
C LEU A 106 16.66 -6.65 0.59
N PHE A 107 17.50 -6.25 1.55
CA PHE A 107 17.44 -4.91 2.16
C PHE A 107 17.85 -3.79 1.20
N ARG A 108 18.77 -4.05 0.28
CA ARG A 108 19.16 -3.08 -0.75
C ARG A 108 18.12 -2.94 -1.86
N TYR A 109 17.23 -3.92 -2.03
CA TYR A 109 16.30 -3.99 -3.16
C TYR A 109 15.47 -2.73 -3.39
N PRO A 110 14.88 -2.07 -2.36
CA PRO A 110 14.11 -0.83 -2.56
C PRO A 110 14.91 0.38 -3.06
N PHE A 111 16.22 0.36 -2.87
CA PHE A 111 17.13 1.45 -3.22
C PHE A 111 17.80 1.26 -4.59
N MET A 112 17.69 0.07 -5.17
CA MET A 112 18.23 -0.20 -6.49
C MET A 112 17.35 0.43 -7.58
N ILE A 113 17.98 0.99 -8.61
CA ILE A 113 17.29 1.34 -9.85
C ILE A 113 16.87 0.03 -10.50
N GLY A 114 15.59 -0.08 -10.85
CA GLY A 114 15.01 -1.28 -11.43
C GLY A 114 14.21 -1.00 -12.69
N ASN A 115 13.62 -2.07 -13.22
CA ASN A 115 12.63 -1.98 -14.29
C ASN A 115 11.28 -1.52 -13.73
N ILE A 116 10.40 -1.06 -14.62
CA ILE A 116 9.00 -0.81 -14.26
C ILE A 116 8.37 -2.15 -13.87
N LEU A 117 7.85 -2.21 -12.64
CA LEU A 117 7.11 -3.36 -12.15
C LEU A 117 5.64 -3.22 -12.51
N SER A 118 4.94 -4.35 -12.60
CA SER A 118 3.49 -4.36 -12.75
C SER A 118 2.84 -5.49 -11.96
N LEU A 119 1.59 -5.27 -11.56
CA LEU A 119 0.74 -6.24 -10.87
C LEU A 119 -0.63 -6.26 -11.55
N LYS A 120 -1.05 -7.44 -12.00
CA LYS A 120 -2.34 -7.65 -12.68
C LYS A 120 -3.37 -8.12 -11.66
N ILE A 121 -4.46 -7.38 -11.50
CA ILE A 121 -5.50 -7.67 -10.51
C ILE A 121 -6.84 -7.79 -11.21
N LYS A 122 -7.54 -8.90 -10.96
CA LYS A 122 -8.92 -9.10 -11.44
C LYS A 122 -9.85 -8.14 -10.70
N ILE A 123 -10.52 -7.27 -11.45
CA ILE A 123 -11.50 -6.34 -10.90
C ILE A 123 -12.89 -6.97 -10.83
N SER A 124 -13.74 -6.45 -9.96
CA SER A 124 -15.08 -6.99 -9.77
C SER A 124 -16.05 -6.50 -10.85
N ALA A 125 -16.81 -7.43 -11.42
CA ALA A 125 -17.90 -7.16 -12.37
C ALA A 125 -19.29 -7.19 -11.70
N ASN A 126 -19.37 -7.00 -10.37
CA ASN A 126 -20.62 -7.00 -9.60
C ASN A 126 -20.57 -5.93 -8.49
N MET A 127 -20.22 -4.70 -8.85
CA MET A 127 -20.09 -3.60 -7.87
C MET A 127 -21.44 -3.21 -7.29
N ARG A 128 -22.51 -3.17 -8.10
CA ARG A 128 -23.85 -2.86 -7.60
C ARG A 128 -24.27 -3.78 -6.45
N GLN A 129 -24.19 -5.10 -6.64
CA GLN A 129 -24.54 -6.09 -5.61
C GLN A 129 -23.67 -5.94 -4.36
N TYR A 130 -22.37 -5.75 -4.55
CA TYR A 130 -21.45 -5.51 -3.43
C TYR A 130 -21.88 -4.26 -2.63
N ILE A 131 -22.18 -3.15 -3.31
CA ILE A 131 -22.55 -1.90 -2.65
C ILE A 131 -23.90 -2.02 -1.95
N GLN A 132 -24.88 -2.69 -2.55
CA GLN A 132 -26.16 -2.99 -1.90
C GLN A 132 -25.94 -3.71 -0.57
N GLN A 133 -25.09 -4.75 -0.56
CA GLN A 133 -24.73 -5.45 0.69
C GLN A 133 -24.04 -4.51 1.69
N GLN A 134 -23.10 -3.68 1.23
CA GLN A 134 -22.41 -2.73 2.13
C GLN A 134 -23.35 -1.69 2.74
N LEU A 135 -24.34 -1.19 1.99
CA LEU A 135 -25.35 -0.26 2.49
C LEU A 135 -26.31 -0.95 3.46
N TYR A 136 -26.74 -2.18 3.15
CA TYR A 136 -27.58 -2.98 4.05
C TYR A 136 -26.92 -3.20 5.42
N PHE A 137 -25.64 -3.55 5.43
CA PHE A 137 -24.85 -3.69 6.66
C PHE A 137 -24.33 -2.36 7.22
N LYS A 138 -24.83 -1.21 6.73
CA LYS A 138 -24.50 0.13 7.22
C LYS A 138 -22.99 0.41 7.27
N ASN A 139 -22.24 -0.07 6.27
CA ASN A 139 -20.82 0.21 6.18
C ASN A 139 -20.58 1.73 6.09
N PRO A 140 -19.82 2.34 7.01
CA PRO A 140 -19.71 3.79 7.11
C PRO A 140 -19.07 4.44 5.87
N LYS A 141 -18.13 3.75 5.21
CA LYS A 141 -17.50 4.23 3.96
C LYS A 141 -18.56 4.39 2.86
N TRP A 142 -19.41 3.38 2.70
CA TRP A 142 -20.40 3.36 1.62
C TRP A 142 -21.62 4.20 1.95
N LEU A 143 -22.03 4.29 3.21
CA LEU A 143 -23.06 5.23 3.67
C LEU A 143 -22.65 6.67 3.39
N LYS A 144 -21.43 7.07 3.77
CA LYS A 144 -20.93 8.42 3.48
C LYS A 144 -20.89 8.70 1.97
N LYS A 145 -20.42 7.74 1.17
CA LYS A 145 -20.40 7.89 -0.29
C LYS A 145 -21.80 8.03 -0.89
N GLN A 146 -22.79 7.32 -0.34
CA GLN A 146 -24.18 7.41 -0.74
C GLN A 146 -24.81 8.75 -0.32
N GLU A 147 -24.53 9.22 0.88
CA GLU A 147 -24.95 10.54 1.37
C GLU A 147 -24.41 11.67 0.48
N GLU A 148 -23.11 11.64 0.16
CA GLU A 148 -22.49 12.60 -0.76
C GLU A 148 -23.11 12.57 -2.17
N ALA A 149 -23.58 11.40 -2.62
CA ALA A 149 -24.29 11.27 -3.90
C ALA A 149 -25.72 11.83 -3.82
N TYR A 150 -26.44 11.56 -2.72
CA TYR A 150 -27.79 12.07 -2.51
C TYR A 150 -27.83 13.59 -2.43
N LEU A 151 -26.84 14.22 -1.79
CA LEU A 151 -26.70 15.69 -1.78
C LEU A 151 -26.54 16.28 -3.19
N LYS A 152 -26.12 15.47 -4.16
CA LYS A 152 -26.00 15.84 -5.57
C LYS A 152 -27.19 15.37 -6.42
N GLY A 153 -28.24 14.84 -5.79
CA GLY A 153 -29.43 14.32 -6.48
C GLY A 153 -29.22 12.96 -7.17
N TYR A 154 -28.20 12.19 -6.79
CA TYR A 154 -27.84 10.92 -7.41
C TYR A 154 -27.84 9.74 -6.42
N ASN A 155 -27.97 8.51 -6.93
CA ASN A 155 -27.90 7.28 -6.13
C ASN A 155 -26.82 6.36 -6.70
N ILE A 156 -25.80 6.00 -5.91
CA ILE A 156 -24.65 5.20 -6.39
C ILE A 156 -25.04 3.77 -6.80
N LEU A 157 -26.24 3.29 -6.46
CA LEU A 157 -26.76 2.01 -6.94
C LEU A 157 -27.15 2.03 -8.42
N LEU A 158 -27.37 3.21 -8.99
CA LEU A 158 -27.64 3.40 -10.42
C LEU A 158 -26.37 3.31 -11.26
N ASP A 159 -25.19 3.39 -10.63
CA ASP A 159 -23.92 3.27 -11.33
C ASP A 159 -23.78 1.92 -12.03
N CYS A 160 -23.08 1.94 -13.15
CA CYS A 160 -22.56 0.73 -13.78
C CYS A 160 -21.18 0.38 -13.19
N ASP A 161 -20.73 -0.87 -13.35
CA ASP A 161 -19.43 -1.30 -12.79
C ASP A 161 -18.25 -0.45 -13.30
N LYS A 162 -18.39 0.10 -14.51
CA LYS A 162 -17.39 0.98 -15.13
C LYS A 162 -17.20 2.30 -14.36
N SER A 163 -18.25 2.82 -13.71
CA SER A 163 -18.18 4.02 -12.87
C SER A 163 -17.24 3.85 -11.68
N TYR A 164 -16.89 2.62 -11.33
CA TYR A 164 -15.99 2.27 -10.23
C TYR A 164 -14.57 1.97 -10.69
N TYR A 165 -14.22 2.23 -11.95
CA TYR A 165 -12.85 2.11 -12.44
C TYR A 165 -12.04 3.40 -12.16
N PRO A 166 -10.77 3.31 -11.72
CA PRO A 166 -10.07 2.09 -11.31
C PRO A 166 -10.64 1.51 -10.00
N GLN A 167 -10.51 0.21 -9.81
CA GLN A 167 -10.93 -0.47 -8.56
C GLN A 167 -9.76 -0.73 -7.61
N VAL A 168 -8.53 -0.60 -8.07
CA VAL A 168 -7.31 -0.79 -7.26
C VAL A 168 -6.57 0.52 -7.14
N PHE A 169 -6.10 0.83 -5.93
CA PHE A 169 -5.45 2.10 -5.59
C PHE A 169 -4.19 1.87 -4.76
N PRO A 170 -3.22 2.79 -4.79
CA PRO A 170 -2.13 2.75 -3.84
C PRO A 170 -2.70 2.99 -2.42
N PRO A 171 -2.11 2.39 -1.36
CA PRO A 171 -2.56 2.56 0.01
C PRO A 171 -2.70 4.03 0.37
N HIS A 172 -3.71 4.34 1.18
CA HIS A 172 -3.93 5.68 1.72
C HIS A 172 -4.11 5.61 3.23
N SER A 173 -3.48 6.53 3.95
CA SER A 173 -3.57 6.66 5.39
C SER A 173 -4.16 8.01 5.77
N LYS A 174 -5.11 8.02 6.71
CA LYS A 174 -5.69 9.26 7.25
C LYS A 174 -4.72 10.01 8.18
N LEU A 175 -3.75 9.30 8.76
CA LEU A 175 -2.75 9.85 9.69
C LEU A 175 -1.39 10.07 9.01
N ASP A 176 -1.36 10.13 7.68
CA ASP A 176 -0.13 9.99 6.90
C ASP A 176 0.62 8.68 7.23
N PHE A 177 1.86 8.59 6.76
CA PHE A 177 2.71 7.41 6.89
C PHE A 177 3.92 7.74 7.76
N CYS A 178 4.08 7.00 8.86
CA CYS A 178 5.17 7.21 9.81
C CYS A 178 6.58 7.08 9.19
N LEU A 179 6.77 6.17 8.23
CA LEU A 179 8.09 5.83 7.66
C LEU A 179 8.33 6.44 6.28
N ILE A 180 7.46 7.35 5.81
CA ILE A 180 7.57 7.95 4.47
C ILE A 180 7.66 9.46 4.61
N ASP A 181 8.88 9.99 4.42
CA ASP A 181 9.12 11.44 4.43
C ASP A 181 8.81 12.10 3.06
N GLN A 182 8.69 11.30 2.00
CA GLN A 182 8.46 11.80 0.64
C GLN A 182 7.02 12.27 0.46
N LYS A 183 6.84 13.42 -0.20
CA LYS A 183 5.51 13.90 -0.60
C LYS A 183 4.93 13.00 -1.69
N LEU A 184 3.90 12.23 -1.34
CA LEU A 184 3.24 11.29 -2.27
C LEU A 184 2.17 11.95 -3.17
N GLY A 185 1.87 13.24 -2.99
CA GLY A 185 0.81 13.94 -3.72
C GLY A 185 0.96 13.84 -5.24
N GLU A 186 2.16 14.13 -5.78
CA GLU A 186 2.41 14.05 -7.23
C GLU A 186 2.17 12.62 -7.77
N TYR A 187 2.60 11.60 -7.02
CA TYR A 187 2.36 10.20 -7.40
C TYR A 187 0.87 9.88 -7.45
N TYR A 188 0.10 10.25 -6.40
CA TYR A 188 -1.34 10.01 -6.37
C TYR A 188 -2.07 10.76 -7.50
N ASP A 189 -1.67 11.99 -7.80
CA ASP A 189 -2.30 12.79 -8.86
C ASP A 189 -2.03 12.19 -10.24
N LYS A 190 -0.78 11.78 -10.50
CA LYS A 190 -0.42 11.12 -11.76
C LYS A 190 -1.08 9.75 -11.90
N PHE A 191 -1.18 8.99 -10.81
CA PHE A 191 -1.93 7.73 -10.77
C PHE A 191 -3.39 7.95 -11.18
N LYS A 192 -4.07 8.93 -10.55
CA LYS A 192 -5.46 9.27 -10.88
C LYS A 192 -5.61 9.69 -12.35
N LYS A 193 -4.77 10.62 -12.81
CA LYS A 193 -4.79 11.10 -14.21
C LYS A 193 -4.63 9.97 -15.22
N PHE A 194 -3.78 8.98 -14.94
CA PHE A 194 -3.59 7.83 -15.81
C PHE A 194 -4.86 6.99 -15.93
N TYR A 195 -5.44 6.56 -14.81
CA TYR A 195 -6.63 5.70 -14.85
C TYR A 195 -7.93 6.43 -15.21
N CYS A 196 -7.99 7.76 -15.12
CA CYS A 196 -9.07 8.53 -15.72
C CYS A 196 -9.07 8.47 -17.26
N LYS A 197 -7.89 8.29 -17.88
CA LYS A 197 -7.75 8.15 -19.33
C LYS A 197 -7.84 6.69 -19.80
N GLU A 198 -7.52 5.73 -18.93
CA GLU A 198 -7.58 4.31 -19.28
C GLU A 198 -9.04 3.81 -19.31
N GLU A 199 -9.43 3.13 -20.39
CA GLU A 199 -10.79 2.60 -20.52
C GLU A 199 -11.01 1.40 -19.58
N SER A 200 -12.14 1.40 -18.88
CA SER A 200 -12.61 0.35 -17.96
C SER A 200 -13.03 -0.97 -18.66
N LYS A 201 -12.72 -1.17 -19.94
CA LYS A 201 -13.19 -2.33 -20.73
C LYS A 201 -12.50 -3.64 -20.33
N LYS A 202 -11.46 -3.58 -19.50
CA LYS A 202 -10.67 -4.73 -19.07
C LYS A 202 -11.22 -5.31 -17.76
N GLN A 203 -11.42 -6.63 -17.71
CA GLN A 203 -11.70 -7.36 -16.46
C GLN A 203 -10.48 -7.41 -15.50
N ILE A 204 -9.34 -6.88 -15.95
CA ILE A 204 -8.08 -6.85 -15.23
C ILE A 204 -7.62 -5.39 -15.19
N GLN A 205 -7.30 -4.89 -14.00
CA GLN A 205 -6.55 -3.66 -13.83
C GLN A 205 -5.07 -4.01 -13.63
N ILE A 206 -4.21 -3.40 -14.43
CA ILE A 206 -2.76 -3.52 -14.28
C ILE A 206 -2.28 -2.28 -13.55
N VAL A 207 -1.65 -2.43 -12.38
CA VAL A 207 -0.99 -1.34 -11.66
C VAL A 207 0.51 -1.42 -11.85
N TYR A 208 1.17 -0.26 -11.92
CA TYR A 208 2.60 -0.14 -12.21
C TYR A 208 3.35 0.48 -11.03
N SER A 209 4.68 0.31 -11.00
CA SER A 209 5.52 1.00 -10.02
C SER A 209 5.44 2.53 -10.20
N PRO A 210 5.59 3.35 -9.14
CA PRO A 210 5.38 4.80 -9.20
C PRO A 210 6.16 5.52 -10.31
N CYS A 211 7.39 5.08 -10.60
CA CYS A 211 8.23 5.63 -11.66
C CYS A 211 7.59 5.61 -13.06
N PHE A 212 6.63 4.71 -13.30
CA PHE A 212 5.86 4.66 -14.54
C PHE A 212 5.00 5.91 -14.69
N TYR A 213 4.19 6.23 -13.68
CA TYR A 213 3.25 7.35 -13.74
C TYR A 213 3.96 8.70 -13.78
N VAL A 214 5.13 8.83 -13.12
CA VAL A 214 5.91 10.07 -13.10
C VAL A 214 6.40 10.48 -14.49
N LYS A 215 6.61 9.51 -15.40
CA LYS A 215 7.03 9.75 -16.79
C LYS A 215 5.91 10.22 -17.73
N ILE A 216 4.66 10.13 -17.29
CA ILE A 216 3.50 10.51 -18.09
C ILE A 216 3.31 12.03 -17.98
N LYS A 217 3.39 12.72 -19.11
CA LYS A 217 3.13 14.16 -19.23
C LYS A 217 1.63 14.47 -19.15
#